data_AF-A0A9D2CSR7-F1
#
_entry.id   AF-A0A9D2CSR7-F1
#
_cell.length_a   1.000
_cell.length_b   1.000
_cell.length_c   1.000
_cell.angle_alpha   90.00
_cell.angle_beta   90.00
_cell.angle_gamma   90.00
#
_symmetry.space_group_name_H-M   'P 1'
#
loop_
_entity.id
_entity.type
_entity.pdbx_description
1 polymer ?
#
loop_
_entity_poly.entity_id
_entity_poly.type
_entity_poly.pdbx_seq_one_letter_code
_entity_poly.pdbx_strand_id
1 'polypeptide(L)'
;MKTAIVLASVAMAACGIFCGELTEYVRAYDGIEQAYCVVYEDIALIAAKTEPMFSRSEAKAFREKLAADIKAEFSYREVIISTDSDIFYLAKKAEESGLSEEELERLIATGLKRAGLIE
;
A
#
# COMPACT_ATOMS: atom_id res chain seq x y z
N MET A 1 14.52 -24.91 -30.37
CA MET A 1 14.89 -23.68 -29.63
C MET A 1 14.20 -23.72 -28.27
N LYS A 2 14.98 -23.50 -27.21
CA LYS A 2 14.52 -23.21 -25.83
C LYS A 2 13.51 -22.05 -25.90
N THR A 3 12.48 -21.93 -25.07
CA THR A 3 12.56 -21.80 -23.61
C THR A 3 11.18 -22.07 -22.99
N ALA A 4 11.16 -22.81 -21.88
CA ALA A 4 9.98 -22.97 -21.03
C ALA A 4 9.68 -21.65 -20.30
N ILE A 5 8.41 -21.20 -20.30
CA ILE A 5 7.95 -20.16 -19.38
C ILE A 5 7.37 -20.89 -18.18
N VAL A 6 8.23 -21.11 -17.20
CA VAL A 6 7.83 -21.39 -15.81
C VAL A 6 8.03 -20.07 -15.07
N LEU A 7 6.93 -19.38 -14.77
CA LEU A 7 6.88 -18.32 -13.77
C LEU A 7 5.70 -18.69 -12.87
N ALA A 8 5.97 -19.61 -11.96
CA ALA A 8 6.22 -19.29 -10.55
C ALA A 8 4.91 -18.88 -9.88
N SER A 9 4.20 -19.89 -9.39
CA SER A 9 3.18 -19.77 -8.36
C SER A 9 3.84 -19.08 -7.16
N VAL A 10 3.65 -17.76 -7.01
CA VAL A 10 4.04 -17.05 -5.80
C VAL A 10 3.07 -17.50 -4.73
N ALA A 11 3.53 -18.44 -3.92
CA ALA A 11 2.85 -18.82 -2.70
C ALA A 11 2.64 -17.55 -1.88
N MET A 12 1.38 -17.12 -1.75
CA MET A 12 0.96 -16.18 -0.72
C MET A 12 1.16 -16.87 0.62
N ALA A 13 2.39 -16.81 1.13
CA ALA A 13 2.67 -17.11 2.51
C ALA A 13 2.12 -15.94 3.33
N ALA A 14 0.90 -16.13 3.82
CA ALA A 14 0.36 -15.35 4.92
C ALA A 14 1.39 -15.31 6.06
N CYS A 15 1.89 -14.12 6.38
CA CYS A 15 1.87 -13.55 7.73
C CYS A 15 2.87 -12.40 7.81
N GLY A 16 2.33 -11.20 8.03
CA GLY A 16 2.98 -10.16 8.81
C GLY A 16 4.13 -9.39 8.15
N ILE A 17 3.83 -8.11 7.91
CA ILE A 17 4.72 -6.99 8.27
C ILE A 17 5.89 -6.81 7.29
N PHE A 18 5.69 -5.90 6.33
CA PHE A 18 6.65 -5.37 5.36
C PHE A 18 6.97 -6.21 4.13
N CYS A 19 6.39 -5.80 3.00
CA CYS A 19 6.93 -6.10 1.69
C CYS A 19 7.84 -4.93 1.29
N GLY A 20 9.15 -5.05 1.54
CA GLY A 20 10.14 -4.04 1.13
C GLY A 20 10.03 -3.70 -0.36
N GLU A 21 9.73 -4.71 -1.18
CA GLU A 21 9.51 -4.57 -2.63
C GLU A 21 8.32 -3.65 -2.96
N LEU A 22 7.20 -3.74 -2.22
CA LEU A 22 6.07 -2.82 -2.38
C LEU A 22 6.46 -1.38 -2.02
N THR A 23 7.16 -1.20 -0.89
CA THR A 23 7.60 0.14 -0.47
C THR A 23 8.56 0.75 -1.49
N GLU A 24 9.50 -0.02 -2.02
CA GLU A 24 10.42 0.43 -3.08
C GLU A 24 9.67 0.76 -4.37
N TYR A 25 8.73 -0.10 -4.79
CA TYR A 25 7.89 0.14 -5.95
C TYR A 25 7.11 1.45 -5.84
N VAL A 26 6.45 1.69 -4.70
CA VAL A 26 5.66 2.90 -4.49
C VAL A 26 6.56 4.14 -4.41
N ARG A 27 7.72 4.05 -3.75
CA ARG A 27 8.67 5.18 -3.68
C ARG A 27 9.25 5.57 -5.03
N ALA A 28 9.32 4.63 -5.97
CA ALA A 28 9.75 4.88 -7.35
C ALA A 28 8.64 5.44 -8.24
N TYR A 29 7.38 5.50 -7.76
CA TYR A 29 6.25 5.95 -8.54
C TYR A 29 6.25 7.48 -8.67
N ASP A 30 6.07 7.97 -9.90
CA ASP A 30 6.11 9.40 -10.23
C ASP A 30 5.06 10.19 -9.41
N GLY A 31 5.45 11.33 -8.84
CA GLY A 31 4.60 12.14 -7.97
C GLY A 31 4.53 11.69 -6.50
N ILE A 32 5.27 10.65 -6.09
CA ILE A 32 5.47 10.27 -4.68
C ILE A 32 6.74 10.94 -4.13
N GLU A 33 6.61 11.73 -3.07
CA GLU A 33 7.75 12.28 -2.33
C GLU A 33 8.25 11.29 -1.26
N GLN A 34 7.31 10.68 -0.53
CA GLN A 34 7.59 9.70 0.52
C GLN A 34 6.44 8.72 0.62
N ALA A 35 6.73 7.46 0.87
CA ALA A 35 5.72 6.45 1.14
C ALA A 35 6.18 5.46 2.21
N TYR A 36 5.20 4.99 2.97
CA TYR A 36 5.29 3.87 3.90
C TYR A 36 4.16 2.91 3.60
N CYS A 37 4.48 1.64 3.48
CA CYS A 37 3.50 0.61 3.10
C CYS A 37 3.33 -0.39 4.23
N VAL A 38 2.09 -0.70 4.56
CA VAL A 38 1.74 -1.69 5.56
C VAL A 38 0.88 -2.74 4.88
N VAL A 39 1.28 -4.01 5.03
CA VAL A 39 0.53 -5.14 4.51
C VAL A 39 0.08 -6.00 5.68
N TYR A 40 -1.21 -6.28 5.72
CA TYR A 40 -1.80 -7.23 6.65
C TYR A 40 -2.79 -8.10 5.90
N GLU A 41 -2.62 -9.41 6.03
CA GLU A 41 -3.29 -10.40 5.18
C GLU A 41 -3.09 -10.02 3.70
N ASP A 42 -4.17 -9.78 2.97
CA ASP A 42 -4.18 -9.41 1.55
C ASP A 42 -4.59 -7.95 1.33
N ILE A 43 -4.42 -7.10 2.35
CA ILE A 43 -4.74 -5.68 2.28
C ILE A 43 -3.44 -4.87 2.39
N ALA A 44 -3.17 -4.07 1.36
CA ALA A 44 -2.07 -3.12 1.36
C ALA A 44 -2.58 -1.72 1.67
N LEU A 45 -2.03 -1.10 2.72
CA LEU A 45 -2.23 0.30 3.06
C LEU A 45 -0.97 1.08 2.72
N ILE A 46 -1.12 2.02 1.80
CA ILE A 46 -0.04 2.87 1.30
C ILE A 46 -0.30 4.26 1.86
N ALA A 47 0.57 4.70 2.75
CA ALA A 47 0.55 6.06 3.25
C ALA A 47 1.57 6.88 2.47
N ALA A 48 1.08 7.79 1.62
CA ALA A 48 1.89 8.54 0.68
C ALA A 48 1.83 10.04 0.95
N LYS A 49 2.99 10.68 0.90
CA LYS A 49 3.12 12.10 0.61
C LYS A 49 3.40 12.24 -0.87
N THR A 50 2.57 13.01 -1.54
CA THR A 50 2.67 13.27 -2.97
C THR A 50 3.10 14.71 -3.20
N GLU A 51 3.59 14.98 -4.40
CA GLU A 51 3.68 16.34 -4.89
C GLU A 51 2.31 17.05 -4.81
N PRO A 52 2.27 18.38 -4.67
CA PRO A 52 1.03 19.13 -4.57
C PRO A 52 0.22 19.00 -5.87
N MET A 53 -0.93 18.36 -5.77
CA MET A 53 -1.90 18.25 -6.87
C MET A 53 -2.90 19.39 -6.79
N PHE A 54 -3.12 20.07 -7.91
CA PHE A 54 -3.90 21.32 -7.96
C PHE A 54 -5.42 21.10 -7.98
N SER A 55 -5.88 19.87 -8.18
CA SER A 55 -7.31 19.54 -8.14
C SER A 55 -7.63 18.22 -7.41
N ARG A 56 -8.85 18.14 -6.87
CA ARG A 56 -9.40 16.92 -6.26
C ARG A 56 -9.51 15.77 -7.27
N SER A 57 -9.79 16.08 -8.53
CA SER A 57 -9.91 15.09 -9.60
C SER A 57 -8.57 14.46 -9.94
N GLU A 58 -7.50 15.26 -10.01
CA GLU A 58 -6.13 14.75 -10.20
C GLU A 58 -5.71 13.87 -9.01
N ALA A 59 -5.94 14.34 -7.78
CA ALA A 59 -5.64 13.55 -6.58
C ALA A 59 -6.42 12.23 -6.51
N LYS A 60 -7.66 12.21 -7.01
CA LYS A 60 -8.45 10.99 -7.11
C LYS A 60 -7.89 10.06 -8.19
N ALA A 61 -7.68 10.56 -9.40
CA ALA A 61 -7.18 9.77 -10.53
C ALA A 61 -5.79 9.18 -10.23
N PHE A 62 -4.92 9.95 -9.58
CA PHE A 62 -3.62 9.48 -9.12
C PHE A 62 -3.75 8.27 -8.18
N ARG A 63 -4.58 8.39 -7.14
CA ARG A 63 -4.77 7.32 -6.14
C ARG A 63 -5.40 6.08 -6.76
N GLU A 64 -6.39 6.25 -7.63
CA GLU A 64 -7.04 5.13 -8.33
C GLU A 64 -6.06 4.41 -9.25
N LYS A 65 -5.24 5.16 -10.00
CA LYS A 65 -4.21 4.59 -10.86
C LYS A 65 -3.15 3.84 -10.06
N LEU A 66 -2.58 4.47 -9.03
CA LEU A 66 -1.59 3.83 -8.17
C LEU A 66 -2.14 2.55 -7.52
N ALA A 67 -3.37 2.59 -7.01
CA ALA A 67 -4.02 1.40 -6.44
C ALA A 67 -4.18 0.27 -7.47
N ALA A 68 -4.60 0.61 -8.70
CA ALA A 68 -4.77 -0.36 -9.78
C ALA A 68 -3.42 -0.98 -10.19
N ASP A 69 -2.38 -0.17 -10.34
CA ASP A 69 -1.04 -0.62 -10.71
C ASP A 69 -0.45 -1.57 -9.64
N ILE A 70 -0.61 -1.22 -8.35
CA ILE A 70 -0.20 -2.10 -7.23
C ILE A 70 -1.00 -3.40 -7.21
N LYS A 71 -2.33 -3.34 -7.42
CA LYS A 71 -3.16 -4.56 -7.50
C LYS A 71 -2.72 -5.47 -8.65
N ALA A 72 -2.38 -4.89 -9.79
CA ALA A 72 -1.93 -5.64 -10.96
C ALA A 72 -0.56 -6.31 -10.74
N GLU A 73 0.37 -5.61 -10.10
CA GLU A 73 1.73 -6.11 -9.85
C GLU A 73 1.79 -7.14 -8.71
N PHE A 74 1.11 -6.87 -7.59
CA PHE A 74 1.27 -7.64 -6.35
C PHE A 74 0.07 -8.52 -5.97
N SER A 75 -1.04 -8.44 -6.72
CA SER A 75 -2.24 -9.27 -6.52
C SER A 75 -2.91 -9.15 -5.14
N TYR A 76 -2.79 -8.00 -4.47
CA TYR A 76 -3.51 -7.74 -3.22
C TYR A 76 -5.03 -7.69 -3.44
N ARG A 77 -5.80 -8.23 -2.49
CA ARG A 77 -7.27 -8.16 -2.49
C ARG A 77 -7.74 -6.72 -2.46
N GLU A 78 -7.14 -5.91 -1.56
CA GLU A 78 -7.47 -4.51 -1.41
C GLU A 78 -6.22 -3.63 -1.30
N VAL A 79 -6.28 -2.45 -1.91
CA VAL A 79 -5.18 -1.48 -1.90
C VAL A 79 -5.74 -0.11 -1.54
N ILE A 80 -5.27 0.41 -0.41
CA ILE A 80 -5.75 1.66 0.17
C ILE A 80 -4.64 2.69 0.02
N ILE A 81 -4.87 3.74 -0.76
CA ILE A 81 -3.94 4.87 -0.87
C ILE A 81 -4.44 6.01 0.02
N SER A 82 -3.69 6.31 1.06
CA SER A 82 -3.97 7.40 1.99
C SER A 82 -2.92 8.50 1.90
N THR A 83 -3.37 9.74 1.86
CA THR A 83 -2.55 10.95 2.01
C THR A 83 -2.78 11.62 3.37
N ASP A 84 -3.47 10.93 4.28
CA ASP A 84 -3.76 11.41 5.63
C ASP A 84 -2.49 11.39 6.49
N SER A 85 -2.24 12.48 7.22
CA SER A 85 -1.01 12.63 8.00
C SER A 85 -0.96 11.66 9.19
N ASP A 86 -2.09 11.35 9.83
CA ASP A 86 -2.12 10.44 10.98
C ASP A 86 -1.80 9.01 10.51
N ILE A 87 -2.42 8.58 9.42
CA ILE A 87 -2.12 7.29 8.79
C ILE A 87 -0.66 7.22 8.37
N PHE A 88 -0.08 8.31 7.84
CA PHE A 88 1.32 8.37 7.46
C PHE A 88 2.27 8.12 8.63
N TYR A 89 2.06 8.79 9.77
CA TYR A 89 2.92 8.58 10.94
C TYR A 89 2.74 7.20 11.56
N LEU A 90 1.53 6.62 11.53
CA LEU A 90 1.30 5.26 12.00
C LEU A 90 1.96 4.22 11.09
N ALA A 91 1.84 4.36 9.77
CA ALA A 91 2.51 3.49 8.79
C ALA A 91 4.03 3.59 8.89
N LYS A 92 4.56 4.81 9.07
CA LYS A 92 5.98 5.04 9.33
C LYS A 92 6.45 4.32 10.60
N LYS A 93 5.72 4.47 11.71
CA LYS A 93 6.03 3.76 12.96
C LYS A 93 6.05 2.25 12.74
N ALA A 94 5.12 1.72 11.96
CA ALA A 94 5.10 0.30 11.60
C ALA A 94 6.35 -0.13 10.86
N GLU A 95 6.84 0.67 9.91
CA GLU A 95 8.06 0.38 9.14
C GLU A 95 9.31 0.44 9.99
N GLU A 96 9.45 1.48 10.82
CA GLU A 96 10.69 1.74 11.53
C GLU A 96 10.84 0.91 12.81
N SER A 97 9.73 0.69 13.52
CA SER A 97 9.75 0.09 14.87
C SER A 97 8.98 -1.22 14.97
N GLY A 98 8.25 -1.60 13.92
CA GLY A 98 7.24 -2.64 14.00
C GLY A 98 6.00 -2.17 14.76
N LEU A 99 4.90 -2.89 14.55
CA LEU A 99 3.69 -2.79 15.36
C LEU A 99 3.32 -4.19 15.86
N SER A 100 2.63 -4.24 17.00
CA SER A 100 1.92 -5.46 17.37
C SER A 100 0.82 -5.78 16.36
N GLU A 101 0.39 -7.04 16.31
CA GLU A 101 -0.69 -7.50 15.43
C GLU A 101 -1.99 -6.69 15.65
N GLU A 102 -2.36 -6.44 16.91
CA GLU A 102 -3.52 -5.59 17.25
C GLU A 102 -3.38 -4.15 16.76
N GLU A 103 -2.19 -3.56 16.83
CA GLU A 103 -1.94 -2.20 16.32
C GLU A 103 -2.00 -2.16 14.79
N LEU A 104 -1.50 -3.20 14.13
CA LEU A 104 -1.52 -3.34 12.68
C LEU A 104 -2.96 -3.51 12.16
N GLU A 105 -3.75 -4.37 12.81
CA GLU A 105 -5.17 -4.58 12.50
C GLU A 105 -5.95 -3.26 12.66
N ARG A 106 -5.73 -2.53 13.76
CA ARG A 106 -6.35 -1.21 13.98
C ARG A 106 -5.95 -0.19 12.92
N LEU A 107 -4.70 -0.19 12.49
CA LEU A 107 -4.22 0.70 11.44
C LEU A 107 -4.93 0.41 10.11
N ILE A 108 -5.04 -0.86 9.73
CA ILE A 108 -5.74 -1.29 8.51
C ILE A 108 -7.23 -0.96 8.59
N ALA A 109 -7.89 -1.27 9.72
CA ALA A 109 -9.29 -0.92 9.94
C ALA A 109 -9.52 0.60 9.84
N THR A 110 -8.61 1.41 10.38
CA THR A 110 -8.65 2.87 10.25
C THR A 110 -8.51 3.30 8.80
N GLY A 111 -7.58 2.70 8.05
CA GLY A 111 -7.40 2.94 6.62
C GLY A 111 -8.66 2.61 5.81
N LEU A 112 -9.26 1.45 6.04
CA LEU A 112 -10.49 0.99 5.39
C LEU A 112 -11.66 1.94 5.67
N LYS A 113 -11.84 2.35 6.93
CA LYS A 113 -12.90 3.29 7.34
C LYS A 113 -12.73 4.65 6.67
N ARG A 114 -11.51 5.18 6.61
CA ARG A 114 -11.19 6.47 5.95
C ARG A 114 -11.36 6.41 4.44
N ALA A 115 -11.14 5.23 3.84
CA ALA A 115 -11.43 4.97 2.43
C ALA A 115 -12.92 4.75 2.15
N GLY A 116 -13.77 4.65 3.18
CA GLY A 116 -15.21 4.40 3.05
C GLY A 116 -15.56 2.96 2.65
N LEU A 117 -14.67 2.01 2.95
CA LEU A 117 -14.84 0.59 2.60
C LEU A 117 -15.55 -0.22 3.71
N ILE A 118 -15.56 0.30 4.94
CA ILE A 118 -16.26 -0.26 6.11
C ILE A 118 -16.84 0.89 6.97
N GLU A 119 -17.84 0.59 7.81
CA GLU A 119 -18.53 1.55 8.70
C GLU A 119 -17.93 1.63 10.11
#